data_AF-A0A7V9B2L5-F1
#
_entry.id   AF-A0A7V9B2L5-F1
#
_cell.length_a   1.000
_cell.length_b   1.000
_cell.length_c   1.000
_cell.angle_alpha   90.00
_cell.angle_beta   90.00
_cell.angle_gamma   90.00
#
_symmetry.space_group_name_H-M   'P 1'
#
loop_
_entity.id
_entity.type
_entity.pdbx_description
1 polymer ?
#
loop_
_entity_poly.entity_id
_entity_poly.type
_entity_poly.pdbx_seq_one_letter_code
_entity_poly.pdbx_strand_id
1 'polypeptide(L)' 'MHRKAGKTVTIPLAPRTARALDLAIGERVEGPLFLGLNGDKMTRDAAARMVRRIAKAAGITRDCCRFG' A
#
# COMPACT_ATOMS: atom_id res chain seq x y z
N MET A 1 5.25 2.90 10.77
CA MET A 1 3.85 2.66 11.20
C MET A 1 3.68 3.27 12.58
N HIS A 2 2.98 4.40 12.70
CA HIS A 2 2.73 5.03 14.01
C HIS A 2 1.38 4.54 14.54
N ARG A 3 1.40 3.75 15.62
CA ARG A 3 0.19 3.47 16.39
C ARG A 3 -0.17 4.69 17.25
N LYS A 4 -1.44 4.79 17.65
CA LYS A 4 -1.84 5.62 18.80
C LYS A 4 -0.91 5.26 19.98
N ALA A 5 -0.29 6.27 20.60
CA ALA A 5 0.81 6.19 21.57
C ALA A 5 2.24 5.98 21.04
N GLY A 6 2.56 6.42 19.81
CA GLY A 6 3.95 6.71 19.38
C GLY A 6 4.92 5.53 19.31
N LYS A 7 4.48 4.30 19.59
CA LYS A 7 5.34 3.11 19.56
C LYS A 7 5.60 2.70 18.11
N THR A 8 6.85 2.88 17.69
CA THR A 8 7.36 2.33 16.43
C THR A 8 7.46 0.81 16.58
N VAL A 9 6.76 0.09 15.70
CA VAL A 9 6.85 -1.37 15.61
C VAL A 9 7.54 -1.73 14.31
N THR A 10 8.62 -2.51 14.40
CA THR A 10 9.27 -3.12 13.26
C THR A 10 8.59 -4.44 12.96
N ILE A 11 7.97 -4.54 11.78
CA ILE A 11 7.36 -5.78 11.30
C ILE A 11 8.27 -6.30 10.19
N PRO A 12 8.80 -7.52 10.29
CA PRO A 12 9.62 -8.07 9.22
C PRO A 12 8.77 -8.22 7.96
N LEU A 13 9.28 -7.69 6.85
CA LEU A 13 8.69 -7.85 5.53
C LEU A 13 9.29 -9.09 4.87
N ALA A 14 8.45 -9.83 4.14
CA ALA A 14 8.96 -10.89 3.28
C ALA A 14 9.89 -10.28 2.20
N PRO A 15 10.95 -10.97 1.77
CA PRO A 15 11.88 -10.42 0.78
C PRO A 15 11.20 -9.97 -0.52
N ARG A 16 10.11 -10.64 -0.93
CA ARG A 16 9.32 -10.22 -2.10
C ARG A 16 8.65 -8.86 -1.92
N THR A 17 8.10 -8.59 -0.73
CA THR A 17 7.42 -7.31 -0.48
C THR A 17 8.43 -6.19 -0.31
N ALA A 18 9.58 -6.44 0.33
CA ALA A 18 10.67 -5.47 0.40
C ALA A 18 11.13 -5.03 -1.01
N ARG A 19 11.45 -5.99 -1.89
CA ARG A 19 11.85 -5.69 -3.28
C ARG A 19 10.80 -4.91 -4.06
N ALA A 20 9.52 -5.25 -3.89
CA ALA A 20 8.44 -4.51 -4.55
C ALA A 20 8.35 -3.07 -4.05
N LEU A 21 8.60 -2.83 -2.76
CA LEU A 21 8.70 -1.48 -2.21
C LEU A 21 9.93 -0.75 -2.73
N ASP A 22 11.09 -1.39 -2.77
CA ASP A 22 12.33 -0.79 -3.29
C ASP A 22 12.14 -0.33 -4.75
N LEU A 23 11.53 -1.18 -5.59
CA LEU A 23 11.18 -0.82 -6.96
C LEU A 23 10.14 0.30 -7.04
N ALA A 24 9.16 0.33 -6.13
CA ALA A 24 8.13 1.37 -6.10
C ALA A 24 8.68 2.72 -5.63
N ILE A 25 9.63 2.72 -4.69
CA ILE A 25 10.29 3.90 -4.13
C ILE A 25 11.32 4.44 -5.14
N GLY A 26 12.10 3.56 -5.78
CA GLY A 26 13.21 3.94 -6.65
C GLY A 26 14.25 4.74 -5.87
N GLU A 27 14.69 5.87 -6.43
CA GLU A 27 15.69 6.77 -5.82
C GLU A 27 15.09 7.78 -4.81
N ARG A 28 13.80 7.67 -4.48
CA ARG A 28 13.15 8.63 -3.57
C ARG A 28 13.64 8.43 -2.14
N VAL A 29 14.26 9.47 -1.59
CA VAL A 29 14.72 9.51 -0.20
C VAL A 29 13.72 10.18 0.76
N GLU A 30 12.77 10.95 0.21
CA GLU A 30 11.78 11.70 0.98
C GLU A 30 10.37 11.61 0.38
N GLY A 31 9.37 11.97 1.19
CA GLY A 31 7.97 12.00 0.80
C GLY A 31 7.19 10.71 1.13
N PRO A 32 5.94 10.60 0.66
CA PRO A 32 5.10 9.44 0.94
C PRO A 32 5.60 8.18 0.22
N LEU A 33 5.60 7.04 0.93
CA LEU A 33 5.99 5.74 0.36
C LEU A 33 5.14 5.34 -0.85
N PHE A 34 3.84 5.62 -0.79
CA PHE A 34 2.90 5.35 -1.87
C PHE A 34 2.32 6.64 -2.42
N LEU A 35 2.48 6.82 -3.72
CA LEU A 35 1.91 7.93 -4.46
C LEU A 35 0.64 7.48 -5.19
N GLY A 36 -0.34 8.36 -5.25
CA GLY A 36 -1.48 8.23 -6.14
C GLY A 36 -1.08 8.53 -7.58
N LEU A 37 -2.04 8.41 -8.49
CA LEU A 37 -1.84 8.62 -9.92
C LEU A 37 -1.27 10.01 -10.28
N ASN A 38 -1.60 11.02 -9.46
CA ASN A 38 -1.21 12.42 -9.68
C ASN A 38 0.10 12.79 -8.97
N GLY A 39 0.80 11.83 -8.36
CA GLY A 39 2.02 12.09 -7.57
C GLY A 39 1.77 12.55 -6.14
N ASP A 40 0.51 12.74 -5.73
CA ASP A 40 0.14 13.05 -4.36
C ASP A 40 0.21 11.82 -3.44
N LYS A 41 0.19 12.04 -2.12
CA LYS A 41 0.07 10.95 -1.14
C LYS A 41 -1.17 10.09 -1.41
N MET A 42 -0.97 8.78 -1.51
CA MET A 42 -2.08 7.84 -1.72
C MET A 42 -3.07 7.87 -0.54
N THR A 43 -4.33 8.20 -0.84
CA THR A 43 -5.42 8.15 0.14
C THR A 43 -5.93 6.72 0.34
N ARG A 44 -6.59 6.46 1.47
CA ARG A 44 -7.20 5.16 1.77
C ARG A 44 -8.18 4.74 0.68
N ASP A 45 -9.02 5.66 0.20
CA ASP A 45 -10.03 5.36 -0.83
C ASP A 45 -9.41 5.11 -2.21
N ALA A 46 -8.32 5.81 -2.54
CA ALA A 46 -7.55 5.52 -3.76
C ALA A 46 -6.93 4.12 -3.69
N ALA A 47 -6.33 3.77 -2.55
CA ALA A 47 -5.75 2.44 -2.33
C ALA A 47 -6.83 1.34 -2.42
N ALA A 48 -7.97 1.53 -1.77
CA ALA A 48 -9.08 0.57 -1.80
C ALA A 48 -9.60 0.34 -3.23
N ARG A 49 -9.72 1.40 -4.04
CA ARG A 49 -10.10 1.28 -5.45
C ARG A 49 -9.10 0.47 -6.28
N MET A 50 -7.79 0.67 -6.05
CA MET A 50 -6.76 -0.10 -6.76
C MET A 50 -6.80 -1.58 -6.38
N VAL A 51 -6.89 -1.90 -5.09
CA VAL A 51 -6.97 -3.28 -4.61
C VAL A 51 -8.22 -3.97 -5.18
N ARG A 52 -9.38 -3.30 -5.20
CA ARG A 52 -10.61 -3.81 -5.83
C ARG A 52 -10.45 -4.08 -7.33
N ARG A 53 -9.75 -3.20 -8.05
CA ARG A 53 -9.48 -3.38 -9.49
C ARG A 53 -8.61 -4.61 -9.75
N ILE A 54 -7.54 -4.78 -8.97
CA ILE A 54 -6.65 -5.95 -9.07
C ILE A 54 -7.40 -7.24 -8.71
N ALA A 55 -8.18 -7.22 -7.62
CA ALA A 55 -8.99 -8.37 -7.21
C ALA A 55 -10.00 -8.77 -8.29
N LYS A 56 -10.69 -7.79 -8.91
CA LYS A 56 -11.60 -8.06 -10.03
C LYS A 56 -10.89 -8.69 -11.21
N ALA A 57 -9.73 -8.17 -11.60
CA ALA A 57 -8.92 -8.73 -12.68
C ALA A 57 -8.44 -10.16 -12.38
N ALA A 58 -8.17 -10.46 -11.11
CA ALA A 58 -7.80 -11.79 -10.62
C ALA A 58 -9.00 -12.72 -10.35
N GLY A 59 -10.24 -12.29 -10.57
CA GLY A 59 -11.45 -13.09 -10.31
C GLY A 59 -11.78 -13.26 -8.82
N ILE A 60 -11.21 -12.45 -7.92
CA ILE A 60 -11.42 -12.52 -6.47
C ILE A 60 -12.66 -11.69 -6.11
N THR A 61 -13.82 -12.35 -5.99
CA THR A 61 -15.13 -11.68 -5.88
C THR A 61 -15.70 -11.59 -4.46
N ARG A 62 -15.41 -12.54 -3.55
CA ARG A 62 -16.10 -12.62 -2.24
C ARG A 62 -15.51 -11.78 -1.11
N ASP A 63 -14.18 -11.62 -1.06
CA ASP A 63 -13.53 -11.18 0.19
C ASP A 63 -12.87 -9.80 0.11
N CYS A 64 -12.62 -9.29 -1.10
CA CYS A 64 -11.91 -8.03 -1.28
C CYS A 64 -12.74 -6.79 -0.88
N CYS A 65 -14.06 -6.92 -0.77
CA CYS A 65 -14.98 -5.81 -0.51
C CYS A 65 -15.37 -5.62 0.96
N ARG A 66 -14.99 -6.51 1.90
CA ARG A 66 -15.38 -6.39 3.32
C ARG A 66 -14.56 -5.33 4.11
N PHE A 67 -13.65 -4.62 3.46
CA PHE A 67 -12.85 -3.54 4.06
C PHE A 67 -13.57 -2.17 4.13
N GLY A 68 -14.90 -2.13 3.96
CA GLY A 68 -15.74 -0.94 4.08
C GLY A 68 -15.92 -0.56 5.54
#